data_AF-A0A3R6PTM9-F1
#
_entry.id   AF-A0A3R6PTM9-F1
#
_cell.length_a   1.000
_cell.length_b   1.000
_cell.length_c   1.000
_cell.angle_alpha   90.00
_cell.angle_beta   90.00
_cell.angle_gamma   90.00
#
_symmetry.space_group_name_H-M   'P 1'
#
loop_
_entity.id
_entity.type
_entity.pdbx_description
1 polymer ?
#
loop_
_entity_poly.entity_id
_entity_poly.type
_entity_poly.pdbx_seq_one_letter_code
_entity_poly.pdbx_strand_id
1 'polypeptide(L)'
;MCLAYQSGSKADVLVQNRTNGRAFEQQEFAKFSSQNNNAVEQITVKTSSGVKTRVDAIGLDANGNVVINEYKSSLTAPLTSNQKIAFPEIFESGATVVGKGKGIFSGGYQIPPGTKVTIIRPE
;
A
#
# COMPACT_ATOMS: atom_id res chain seq x y z
N MET A 1 23.71 30.96 -22.98
CA MET A 1 22.28 31.27 -22.72
C MET A 1 21.77 30.20 -21.77
N CYS A 2 21.50 30.58 -20.52
CA CYS A 2 21.23 29.68 -19.40
C CYS A 2 19.81 29.11 -19.52
N LEU A 3 19.65 27.79 -19.46
CA LEU A 3 18.34 27.14 -19.44
C LEU A 3 17.75 27.31 -18.03
N ALA A 4 16.67 28.09 -17.93
CA ALA A 4 15.95 28.29 -16.67
C ALA A 4 15.23 26.99 -16.28
N TYR A 5 15.75 26.31 -15.26
CA TYR A 5 15.05 25.22 -14.58
C TYR A 5 13.90 25.84 -13.77
N GLN A 6 12.67 25.74 -14.29
CA GLN A 6 11.48 26.14 -13.54
C GLN A 6 11.21 25.11 -12.44
N SER A 7 11.79 25.30 -11.26
CA SER A 7 11.35 24.62 -10.06
C SER A 7 10.00 25.20 -9.64
N GLY A 8 8.92 24.43 -9.81
CA GLY A 8 7.61 24.76 -9.26
C GLY A 8 7.67 24.97 -7.74
N SER A 9 6.65 25.62 -7.16
CA SER A 9 6.63 25.84 -5.72
C SER A 9 6.60 24.51 -4.96
N LYS A 10 7.02 24.50 -3.68
CA LYS A 10 6.96 23.29 -2.85
C LYS A 10 5.55 22.67 -2.82
N ALA A 11 4.51 23.51 -2.88
CA ALA A 11 3.12 23.04 -2.95
C ALA A 11 2.82 22.32 -4.27
N ASP A 12 3.28 22.86 -5.40
CA ASP A 12 3.08 22.26 -6.72
C ASP A 12 3.79 20.90 -6.82
N VAL A 13 5.01 20.80 -6.29
CA VAL A 13 5.76 19.54 -6.23
C VAL A 13 5.00 18.49 -5.42
N LEU A 14 4.41 18.87 -4.28
CA LEU A 14 3.61 17.94 -3.46
C LEU A 14 2.33 17.49 -4.17
N VAL A 15 1.65 18.39 -4.87
CA VAL A 15 0.46 18.07 -5.67
C VAL A 15 0.82 17.13 -6.82
N GLN A 16 1.91 17.40 -7.53
CA GLN A 16 2.40 16.54 -8.60
C GLN A 16 2.78 15.15 -8.07
N ASN A 17 3.50 15.08 -6.95
CA ASN A 17 3.87 13.80 -6.32
C ASN A 17 2.65 12.99 -5.91
N ARG A 18 1.60 13.62 -5.37
CA ARG A 18 0.35 12.94 -5.03
C ARG A 18 -0.37 12.44 -6.27
N THR A 19 -0.40 13.24 -7.33
CA THR A 19 -1.05 12.89 -8.61
C THR A 19 -0.34 11.70 -9.26
N ASN A 20 0.99 11.76 -9.37
CA ASN A 20 1.81 10.68 -9.90
C ASN A 20 1.69 9.40 -9.04
N GLY A 21 1.72 9.57 -7.71
CA GLY A 21 1.47 8.49 -6.75
C GLY A 21 0.15 7.79 -7.02
N ARG A 22 -0.94 8.56 -7.10
CA ARG A 22 -2.27 8.01 -7.31
C ARG A 22 -2.46 7.38 -8.69
N ALA A 23 -1.84 7.93 -9.73
CA ALA A 23 -1.88 7.32 -11.07
C ALA A 23 -1.17 5.97 -11.09
N PHE A 24 0.01 5.87 -10.46
CA PHE A 24 0.75 4.62 -10.32
C PHE A 24 -0.03 3.57 -9.50
N GLU A 25 -0.60 3.97 -8.36
CA GLU A 25 -1.45 3.09 -7.56
C GLU A 25 -2.61 2.49 -8.37
N GLN A 26 -3.31 3.31 -9.18
CA GLN A 26 -4.42 2.83 -9.99
C GLN A 26 -3.98 1.84 -11.07
N GLN A 27 -2.86 2.11 -11.73
CA GLN A 27 -2.30 1.22 -12.74
C GLN A 27 -1.91 -0.13 -12.14
N GLU A 28 -1.18 -0.13 -11.02
CA GLU A 28 -0.74 -1.36 -10.37
C GLU A 28 -1.90 -2.11 -9.71
N PHE A 29 -2.90 -1.40 -9.18
CA PHE A 29 -4.09 -2.04 -8.63
C PHE A 29 -4.90 -2.75 -9.71
N ALA A 30 -5.03 -2.18 -10.91
CA ALA A 30 -5.71 -2.86 -12.02
C ALA A 30 -5.06 -4.22 -12.33
N LYS A 31 -3.71 -4.27 -12.37
CA LYS A 31 -2.96 -5.53 -12.53
C LYS A 31 -3.17 -6.48 -11.34
N PHE A 32 -3.13 -5.95 -10.13
CA PHE A 32 -3.34 -6.76 -8.92
C PHE A 32 -4.74 -7.39 -8.91
N SER A 33 -5.76 -6.62 -9.24
CA SER A 33 -7.16 -7.06 -9.24
C SER A 33 -7.50 -8.09 -10.32
N SER A 34 -6.76 -8.11 -11.44
CA SER A 34 -6.95 -9.12 -12.48
C SER A 34 -6.34 -10.47 -12.10
N GLN A 35 -5.45 -10.50 -11.10
CA GLN A 35 -4.72 -11.69 -10.65
C GLN A 35 -5.19 -12.22 -9.29
N ASN A 36 -5.87 -11.40 -8.50
CA ASN A 36 -6.26 -11.72 -7.12
C ASN A 36 -7.76 -11.55 -6.91
N ASN A 37 -8.35 -12.53 -6.24
CA ASN A 37 -9.76 -12.51 -5.88
C ASN A 37 -10.03 -11.52 -4.75
N ASN A 38 -11.25 -10.97 -4.71
CA ASN A 38 -11.69 -10.02 -3.67
C ASN A 38 -10.75 -8.82 -3.51
N ALA A 39 -10.01 -8.45 -4.56
CA ALA A 39 -9.07 -7.34 -4.49
C ALA A 39 -9.76 -6.02 -4.14
N VAL A 40 -9.25 -5.33 -3.13
CA VAL A 40 -9.73 -4.02 -2.69
C VAL A 40 -8.57 -3.09 -2.40
N GLU A 41 -8.76 -1.80 -2.67
CA GLU A 41 -7.76 -0.77 -2.38
C GLU A 41 -7.88 -0.25 -0.95
N GLN A 42 -6.78 0.27 -0.41
CA GLN A 42 -6.75 1.20 0.72
C GLN A 42 -7.43 0.66 2.00
N ILE A 43 -6.82 -0.37 2.61
CA ILE A 43 -7.29 -0.97 3.86
C ILE A 43 -6.38 -0.57 5.03
N THR A 44 -6.96 -0.10 6.13
CA THR A 44 -6.21 0.19 7.35
C THR A 44 -6.12 -1.05 8.22
N VAL A 45 -4.90 -1.40 8.61
CA VAL A 45 -4.60 -2.53 9.47
C VAL A 45 -3.92 -2.04 10.74
N LYS A 46 -4.11 -2.78 11.83
CA LYS A 46 -3.46 -2.57 13.12
C LYS A 46 -2.69 -3.83 13.48
N THR A 47 -1.40 -3.68 13.74
CA THR A 47 -0.54 -4.78 14.20
C THR A 47 -0.70 -5.03 15.70
N SER A 48 -0.10 -6.11 16.20
CA SER A 48 -0.14 -6.51 17.61
C SER A 48 0.45 -5.45 18.55
N SER A 49 1.52 -4.75 18.14
CA SER A 49 2.12 -3.62 18.88
C SER A 49 1.23 -2.36 18.88
N GLY A 50 0.17 -2.37 18.07
CA GLY A 50 -0.79 -1.29 17.95
C GLY A 50 -0.49 -0.27 16.86
N VAL A 51 0.58 -0.47 16.09
CA VAL A 51 0.90 0.37 14.93
C VAL A 51 -0.19 0.23 13.89
N LYS A 52 -0.68 1.37 13.41
CA LYS A 52 -1.65 1.44 12.31
C LYS A 52 -0.95 1.87 11.04
N THR A 53 -1.21 1.15 9.96
CA THR A 53 -0.82 1.54 8.60
C THR A 53 -1.96 1.25 7.64
N ARG A 54 -1.99 1.98 6.54
CA ARG A 54 -2.86 1.66 5.41
C ARG A 54 -2.02 0.93 4.37
N VAL A 55 -2.56 -0.15 3.83
CA VAL A 55 -1.99 -0.89 2.70
C VAL A 55 -2.75 -0.54 1.44
N ASP A 56 -2.04 -0.42 0.32
CA ASP A 56 -2.62 0.11 -0.91
C ASP A 56 -3.53 -0.91 -1.62
N ALA A 57 -3.13 -2.18 -1.63
CA ALA A 57 -3.92 -3.26 -2.21
C ALA A 57 -3.88 -4.51 -1.32
N ILE A 58 -5.04 -5.14 -1.17
CA ILE A 58 -5.19 -6.44 -0.50
C ILE A 58 -6.19 -7.31 -1.25
N GLY A 59 -5.92 -8.60 -1.34
CA GLY A 59 -6.72 -9.58 -2.06
C GLY A 59 -6.38 -10.99 -1.61
N LEU A 60 -6.95 -11.98 -2.30
CA LEU A 60 -6.65 -13.40 -2.11
C LEU A 60 -6.01 -13.97 -3.38
N ASP A 61 -4.95 -14.76 -3.23
CA ASP A 61 -4.39 -15.54 -4.33
C ASP A 61 -5.32 -16.71 -4.73
N ALA A 62 -4.90 -17.50 -5.72
CA ALA A 62 -5.65 -18.66 -6.19
C ALA A 62 -5.87 -19.75 -5.11
N ASN A 63 -5.05 -19.78 -4.07
CA ASN A 63 -5.14 -20.72 -2.95
C ASN A 63 -5.93 -20.14 -1.76
N GLY A 64 -6.40 -18.89 -1.86
CA GLY A 64 -7.11 -18.20 -0.78
C GLY A 64 -6.19 -17.56 0.27
N ASN A 65 -4.88 -17.45 0.01
CA ASN A 65 -3.96 -16.75 0.91
C ASN A 65 -4.08 -15.24 0.72
N VAL A 66 -3.95 -14.50 1.81
CA VAL A 66 -3.94 -13.03 1.76
C VAL A 66 -2.67 -12.54 1.06
N VAL A 67 -2.84 -11.70 0.04
CA VAL A 67 -1.75 -11.01 -0.66
C VAL A 67 -1.91 -9.51 -0.44
N ILE A 68 -0.80 -8.82 -0.13
CA ILE A 68 -0.78 -7.38 0.12
C ILE A 68 0.33 -6.73 -0.70
N ASN A 69 -0.04 -5.67 -1.44
CA ASN A 69 0.92 -4.82 -2.14
C ASN A 69 0.87 -3.38 -1.59
N GLU A 70 2.05 -2.77 -1.47
CA GLU A 70 2.28 -1.36 -1.19
C GLU A 70 2.93 -0.72 -2.42
N TYR A 71 2.43 0.44 -2.84
CA TYR A 71 2.86 1.09 -4.07
C TYR A 71 3.71 2.33 -3.77
N LYS A 72 4.81 2.48 -4.50
CA LYS A 72 5.65 3.67 -4.47
C LYS A 72 5.94 4.11 -5.91
N SER A 73 5.49 5.30 -6.29
CA SER A 73 5.64 5.84 -7.65
C SER A 73 7.07 6.28 -8.01
N SER A 74 8.07 5.95 -7.19
CA SER A 74 9.48 6.17 -7.54
C SER A 74 10.36 5.05 -6.99
N LEU A 75 11.50 4.85 -7.64
CA LEU A 75 12.51 3.86 -7.26
C LEU A 75 13.01 4.05 -5.83
N THR A 76 13.06 5.29 -5.34
CA THR A 76 13.70 5.66 -4.08
C THR A 76 12.74 6.16 -3.01
N ALA A 77 11.43 6.27 -3.30
CA ALA A 77 10.46 6.77 -2.33
C ALA A 77 10.50 5.92 -1.04
N PRO A 78 10.73 6.54 0.12
CA PRO A 78 10.91 5.80 1.36
C PRO A 78 9.57 5.25 1.87
N LEU A 79 9.64 4.18 2.66
CA LEU A 79 8.55 3.79 3.54
C LEU A 79 8.36 4.85 4.63
N THR A 80 7.10 5.08 5.03
CA THR A 80 6.81 5.89 6.23
C THR A 80 7.31 5.17 7.49
N SER A 81 7.47 5.91 8.59
CA SER A 81 7.92 5.32 9.87
C SER A 81 7.03 4.17 10.33
N ASN A 82 5.70 4.31 10.20
CA ASN A 82 4.76 3.25 10.57
C ASN A 82 4.88 2.04 9.65
N GLN A 83 5.09 2.22 8.35
CA GLN A 83 5.25 1.11 7.40
C GLN A 83 6.50 0.28 7.70
N LYS A 84 7.61 0.94 8.08
CA LYS A 84 8.86 0.26 8.45
C LYS A 84 8.69 -0.68 9.64
N ILE A 85 7.77 -0.36 10.56
CA ILE A 85 7.47 -1.18 11.74
C ILE A 85 6.39 -2.20 11.41
N ALA A 86 5.30 -1.76 10.78
CA ALA A 86 4.12 -2.59 10.56
C ALA A 86 4.37 -3.73 9.57
N PHE A 87 5.17 -3.54 8.52
CA PHE A 87 5.34 -4.58 7.50
C PHE A 87 6.04 -5.84 8.04
N PRO A 88 7.15 -5.73 8.79
CA PRO A 88 7.70 -6.88 9.51
C PRO A 88 6.70 -7.51 10.49
N GLU A 89 5.97 -6.71 11.27
CA GLU A 89 5.03 -7.24 12.27
C GLU A 89 3.82 -7.95 11.66
N ILE A 90 3.32 -7.49 10.50
CA ILE A 90 2.27 -8.18 9.73
C ILE A 90 2.76 -9.57 9.32
N PHE A 91 4.01 -9.68 8.90
CA PHE A 91 4.60 -10.97 8.56
C PHE A 91 4.79 -11.86 9.80
N GLU A 92 5.33 -11.33 10.89
CA GLU A 92 5.65 -12.12 12.09
C GLU A 92 4.41 -12.57 12.86
N SER A 93 3.43 -11.67 13.01
CA SER A 93 2.30 -11.85 13.95
C SER A 93 0.92 -11.64 13.32
N GLY A 94 0.86 -11.28 12.04
CA GLY A 94 -0.38 -10.90 11.39
C GLY A 94 -0.83 -9.49 11.78
N ALA A 95 -2.05 -9.14 11.40
CA ALA A 95 -2.68 -7.86 11.75
C ALA A 95 -4.20 -7.95 11.70
N THR A 96 -4.88 -6.98 12.29
CA THR A 96 -6.34 -6.88 12.23
C THR A 96 -6.75 -5.70 11.36
N VAL A 97 -7.70 -5.91 10.44
CA VAL A 97 -8.33 -4.82 9.70
C VAL A 97 -9.14 -3.95 10.67
N VAL A 98 -8.94 -2.64 10.60
CA VAL A 98 -9.63 -1.66 11.46
C VAL A 98 -10.40 -0.64 10.63
N GLY A 99 -11.40 -0.02 11.25
CA GLY A 99 -12.35 0.86 10.55
C GLY A 99 -13.41 0.06 9.79
N LYS A 100 -14.02 0.69 8.79
CA LYS A 100 -15.10 0.05 8.01
C LYS A 100 -14.59 -1.13 7.16
N GLY A 101 -13.38 -1.03 6.63
CA GLY A 101 -12.85 -2.00 5.66
C GLY A 101 -13.64 -2.03 4.35
N LYS A 102 -13.42 -3.05 3.52
CA LYS A 102 -14.11 -3.25 2.23
C LYS A 102 -14.21 -4.75 1.88
N GLY A 103 -15.32 -5.15 1.26
CA GLY A 103 -15.53 -6.54 0.85
C GLY A 103 -15.40 -7.51 2.03
N ILE A 104 -14.66 -8.60 1.83
CA ILE A 104 -14.34 -9.56 2.90
C ILE A 104 -13.37 -8.99 3.95
N PHE A 105 -12.58 -7.98 3.57
CA PHE A 105 -11.63 -7.30 4.45
C PHE A 105 -12.33 -6.18 5.22
N SER A 106 -13.39 -6.52 5.95
CA SER A 106 -14.13 -5.62 6.85
C SER A 106 -13.44 -5.50 8.21
N GLY A 107 -13.83 -4.50 9.01
CA GLY A 107 -13.32 -4.35 10.38
C GLY A 107 -13.40 -5.64 11.19
N GLY A 108 -12.30 -6.01 11.84
CA GLY A 108 -12.16 -7.25 12.61
C GLY A 108 -11.55 -8.43 11.83
N TYR A 109 -11.47 -8.36 10.49
CA TYR A 109 -10.81 -9.38 9.69
C TYR A 109 -9.35 -9.57 10.12
N GLN A 110 -8.93 -10.82 10.31
CA GLN A 110 -7.57 -11.18 10.72
C GLN A 110 -6.71 -11.51 9.49
N ILE A 111 -5.66 -10.74 9.30
CA ILE A 111 -4.58 -11.05 8.35
C ILE A 111 -3.66 -12.05 9.04
N PRO A 112 -3.46 -13.24 8.47
CA PRO A 112 -2.68 -14.29 9.11
C PRO A 112 -1.18 -13.93 9.16
N PRO A 113 -0.44 -14.45 10.15
CA PRO A 113 1.03 -14.47 10.12
C PRO A 113 1.55 -15.12 8.83
N GLY A 114 2.76 -14.74 8.41
CA GLY A 114 3.36 -15.14 7.14
C GLY A 114 2.94 -14.28 5.95
N THR A 115 2.00 -13.34 6.13
CA THR A 115 1.57 -12.44 5.05
C THR A 115 2.64 -11.38 4.79
N LYS A 116 3.31 -11.45 3.64
CA LYS A 116 4.30 -10.44 3.24
C LYS A 116 3.63 -9.25 2.56
N VAL A 117 3.99 -8.03 2.97
CA VAL A 117 3.68 -6.81 2.22
C VAL A 117 4.73 -6.61 1.12
N THR A 118 4.33 -6.76 -0.13
CA THR A 118 5.23 -6.61 -1.28
C THR A 118 5.25 -5.16 -1.75
N ILE A 119 6.43 -4.56 -1.83
CA ILE A 119 6.59 -3.17 -2.27
C ILE A 119 6.80 -3.18 -3.79
N ILE A 120 5.90 -2.56 -4.54
CA ILE A 120 6.00 -2.41 -5.99
C ILE A 120 6.43 -0.98 -6.32
N ARG A 121 7.40 -0.87 -7.22
CA ARG A 121 8.00 0.37 -7.71
C ARG A 121 7.98 0.34 -9.25
N PRO A 122 8.03 1.52 -9.91
CA PRO A 122 8.31 1.54 -11.35
C PRO A 122 9.67 0.88 -11.62
N GLU A 123 9.79 0.23 -12.79
CA GLU A 123 11.05 -0.31 -13.31
C GLU A 123 11.95 0.81 -13.88
#